data_AF-A0A2C9KU67-F1
#
_entry.id   AF-A0A2C9KU67-F1
#
_cell.length_a   1.000
_cell.length_b   1.000
_cell.length_c   1.000
_cell.angle_alpha   90.00
_cell.angle_beta   90.00
_cell.angle_gamma   90.00
#
_symmetry.space_group_name_H-M   'P 1'
#
loop_
_entity.id
_entity.type
_entity.pdbx_description
1 polymer ?
#
loop_
_entity_poly.entity_id
_entity_poly.type
_entity_poly.pdbx_seq_one_letter_code
_entity_poly.pdbx_strand_id
1 'polypeptide(L)'
;MYRYINYNFEPSRAEMPGGGRKPWPQKGLGKARAGSIRSPLFIQGAKAFGPRGPINYFFMLPRSQRATGLRVALTCKYTQNDLVIVDNFDIPTADPDFLSEMADVRFWGHSILFVDDSDVMPEKISEAVHQICGFNLMPAYGEYLYLLNGLH
;
A
#
# COMPACT_ATOMS: atom_id res chain seq x y z
N MET A 1 4.73 -10.47 5.75
CA MET A 1 5.45 -9.88 4.60
C MET A 1 5.53 -8.37 4.84
N TYR A 2 6.73 -7.81 4.92
CA TYR A 2 6.96 -6.39 5.24
C TYR A 2 6.43 -5.52 4.09
N ARG A 3 5.22 -4.99 4.25
CA ARG A 3 4.52 -4.33 3.16
C ARG A 3 4.94 -2.88 2.93
N TYR A 4 5.41 -2.21 3.98
CA TYR A 4 5.92 -0.85 3.92
C TYR A 4 7.14 -0.73 4.82
N ILE A 5 8.29 -0.49 4.20
CA ILE A 5 9.55 -0.16 4.88
C ILE A 5 9.91 1.25 4.43
N ASN A 6 10.03 2.16 5.40
CA ASN A 6 10.50 3.50 5.10
C ASN A 6 12.03 3.53 5.14
N TYR A 7 12.65 3.64 3.97
CA TYR A 7 14.10 3.73 3.79
C TYR A 7 14.64 5.15 3.91
N ASN A 8 13.79 6.16 4.12
CA ASN A 8 14.24 7.54 4.23
C ASN A 8 15.18 7.67 5.43
N PHE A 9 16.37 8.17 5.14
CA PHE A 9 17.41 8.35 6.12
C PHE A 9 17.96 9.76 5.98
N GLU A 10 17.91 10.51 7.08
CA GLU A 10 18.60 11.77 7.19
C GLU A 10 19.71 11.66 8.25
N PRO A 11 20.94 12.07 7.91
CA PRO A 11 22.07 11.95 8.82
C PRO A 11 21.92 12.93 9.97
N SER A 12 22.21 12.43 11.17
CA SER A 12 22.36 13.27 12.35
C SER A 12 23.69 14.05 12.28
N ARG A 13 23.87 15.03 13.18
CA ARG A 13 25.11 15.83 13.26
C ARG A 13 26.37 14.98 13.44
N ALA A 14 26.23 13.78 13.99
CA ALA A 14 27.33 12.86 14.28
C ALA A 14 27.75 12.05 13.05
N GLU A 15 26.81 11.78 12.13
CA GLU A 15 27.04 10.93 10.96
C GLU A 15 27.36 11.72 9.70
N MET A 16 27.01 13.00 9.66
CA MET A 16 27.46 13.88 8.58
C MET A 16 29.00 13.94 8.54
N PRO A 17 29.65 14.00 7.37
CA PRO A 17 31.10 14.19 7.23
C PRO A 17 31.56 15.64 7.57
N GLY A 18 32.85 15.87 7.90
CA GLY A 18 33.41 17.20 8.24
C GLY A 18 33.37 17.67 9.72
N GLY A 19 33.03 18.94 9.99
CA GLY A 19 32.49 19.44 11.28
C GLY A 19 33.23 19.25 12.63
N GLY A 20 34.42 18.65 12.69
CA GLY A 20 35.15 18.39 13.94
C GLY A 20 35.88 19.62 14.50
N ARG A 21 36.21 20.60 13.65
CA ARG A 21 36.86 21.85 14.05
C ARG A 21 35.81 22.91 14.39
N LYS A 22 36.02 23.62 15.50
CA LYS A 22 35.19 24.78 15.86
C LYS A 22 35.26 25.85 14.76
N PRO A 23 34.14 26.41 14.28
CA PRO A 23 34.14 27.37 13.19
C PRO A 23 34.89 28.67 13.53
N TRP A 24 34.76 29.16 14.75
CA TRP A 24 35.45 30.34 15.27
C TRP A 24 35.62 30.31 16.80
N PRO A 25 36.57 31.09 17.36
CA PRO A 25 36.74 31.21 18.81
C PRO A 25 35.47 31.66 19.53
N GLN A 26 35.34 31.28 20.80
CA GLN A 26 34.13 31.55 21.61
C GLN A 26 33.84 33.04 21.82
N LYS A 27 34.88 33.89 21.79
CA LYS A 27 34.83 35.33 22.06
C LYS A 27 35.77 36.05 21.08
N GLY A 28 35.58 37.36 20.91
CA GLY A 28 36.47 38.24 20.12
C GLY A 28 35.96 38.62 18.72
N LEU A 29 35.05 37.83 18.13
CA LEU A 29 34.57 38.03 16.75
C LEU A 29 33.20 38.72 16.63
N GLY A 30 32.47 38.94 17.73
CA GLY A 30 31.12 39.53 17.70
C GLY A 30 30.03 38.65 17.03
N LYS A 31 30.38 37.48 16.52
CA LYS A 31 29.45 36.52 15.89
C LYS A 31 28.71 35.68 16.94
N ALA A 32 27.56 35.12 16.55
CA ALA A 32 26.84 34.12 17.34
C ALA A 32 27.74 32.92 17.68
N ARG A 33 27.48 32.25 18.81
CA ARG A 33 28.29 31.11 19.26
C ARG A 33 27.97 29.87 18.43
N ALA A 34 28.99 29.22 17.87
CA ALA A 34 28.85 27.97 17.12
C ALA A 34 29.87 26.92 17.57
N GLY A 35 29.40 25.68 17.72
CA GLY A 35 30.24 24.53 18.07
C GLY A 35 30.74 23.75 16.85
N SER A 36 29.90 23.60 15.84
CA SER A 36 30.21 22.86 14.60
C SER A 36 29.39 23.43 13.44
N ILE A 37 29.95 23.39 12.24
CA ILE A 37 29.22 23.72 11.00
C ILE A 37 28.11 22.72 10.65
N ARG A 38 28.13 21.51 11.22
CA ARG A 38 27.11 20.46 10.99
C ARG A 38 25.83 20.66 11.82
N SER A 39 25.76 21.70 12.64
CA SER A 39 24.60 21.93 13.51
C SER A 39 23.34 22.19 12.65
N PRO A 40 22.15 21.72 13.06
CA PRO A 40 20.88 22.00 12.38
C PRO A 40 20.57 23.49 12.19
N LEU A 41 21.25 24.36 12.94
CA LEU A 41 21.12 25.81 12.84
C LEU A 41 21.81 26.39 11.59
N PHE A 42 22.73 25.65 10.97
CA PHE A 42 23.41 26.06 9.74
C PHE A 42 22.65 25.56 8.51
N ILE A 43 22.76 26.32 7.42
CA ILE A 43 22.30 25.91 6.10
C ILE A 43 23.09 24.66 5.69
N GLN A 44 22.41 23.63 5.17
CA GLN A 44 22.97 22.30 4.87
C GLN A 44 23.54 21.55 6.11
N GLY A 45 23.21 22.00 7.32
CA GLY A 45 23.50 21.27 8.55
C GLY A 45 22.64 20.01 8.70
N ALA A 46 22.95 19.19 9.70
CA ALA A 46 22.22 17.96 9.96
C ALA A 46 20.78 18.22 10.41
N LYS A 47 19.87 17.30 10.12
CA LYS A 47 18.48 17.40 10.61
C LYS A 47 18.40 16.84 12.05
N ALA A 48 17.85 17.63 12.97
CA ALA A 48 17.73 17.23 14.38
C ALA A 48 16.72 16.10 14.57
N PHE A 49 15.56 16.21 13.93
CA PHE A 49 14.48 15.23 13.94
C PHE A 49 14.13 14.82 12.51
N GLY A 50 15.05 14.07 11.89
CA GLY A 50 14.85 13.49 10.57
C GLY A 50 14.39 12.04 10.66
N PRO A 51 13.83 11.47 9.58
CA PRO A 51 13.58 10.05 9.50
C PRO A 51 14.90 9.27 9.66
N ARG A 52 14.87 8.25 10.51
CA ARG A 52 16.00 7.38 10.84
C ARG A 52 15.72 5.98 10.30
N GLY A 53 15.72 5.86 8.98
CA GLY A 53 15.47 4.59 8.30
C GLY A 53 16.56 3.54 8.55
N PRO A 54 16.24 2.25 8.32
CA PRO A 54 14.94 1.71 7.89
C PRO A 54 13.95 1.53 9.06
N ILE A 55 12.73 2.05 8.91
CA ILE A 55 11.64 1.87 9.89
C ILE A 55 10.59 0.92 9.32
N ASN A 56 10.23 -0.10 10.09
CA ASN A 56 9.13 -1.01 9.79
C ASN A 56 7.87 -0.63 10.58
N TYR A 57 6.74 -0.51 9.90
CA TYR A 57 5.43 -0.21 10.51
C TYR A 57 4.55 -1.47 10.63
N PHE A 58 5.18 -2.65 10.60
CA PHE A 58 4.45 -3.91 10.60
C PHE A 58 3.98 -4.27 12.01
N PHE A 59 2.68 -4.56 12.13
CA PHE A 59 2.11 -5.18 13.31
C PHE A 59 1.10 -6.25 12.90
N MET A 60 1.00 -7.32 13.69
CA MET A 60 0.03 -8.39 13.44
C MET A 60 -1.27 -8.15 14.21
N LEU A 61 -2.39 -8.14 13.48
CA LEU A 61 -3.72 -8.12 14.09
C LEU A 61 -4.11 -9.53 14.60
N PRO A 62 -4.79 -9.63 15.76
CA PRO A 62 -5.37 -10.87 16.24
C PRO A 62 -6.24 -11.56 15.18
N ARG A 63 -6.21 -12.89 15.16
CA ARG A 63 -6.97 -13.69 14.18
C ARG A 63 -8.48 -13.39 14.24
N SER A 64 -9.03 -13.21 15.43
CA SER A 64 -10.45 -12.89 15.63
C SER A 64 -10.84 -11.56 14.99
N GLN A 65 -10.03 -10.52 15.17
CA GLN A 65 -10.29 -9.20 14.59
C GLN A 65 -10.24 -9.25 13.05
N ARG A 66 -9.28 -9.99 12.47
CA ARG A 66 -9.20 -10.18 11.02
C ARG A 66 -10.45 -10.91 10.47
N ALA A 67 -10.88 -11.97 11.15
CA ALA A 67 -12.09 -12.70 10.75
C ALA A 67 -13.36 -11.85 10.87
N THR A 68 -13.49 -11.05 11.93
CA THR A 68 -14.62 -10.12 12.08
C THR A 68 -14.60 -9.05 10.99
N GLY A 69 -13.43 -8.48 10.65
CA GLY A 69 -13.30 -7.51 9.57
C GLY A 69 -13.79 -8.06 8.22
N LEU A 70 -13.43 -9.30 7.90
CA LEU A 70 -13.91 -9.98 6.68
C LEU A 70 -15.44 -10.11 6.66
N ARG A 71 -16.03 -10.58 7.77
CA ARG A 71 -17.49 -10.71 7.89
C ARG A 71 -18.20 -9.37 7.71
N VAL A 72 -17.67 -8.32 8.32
CA VAL A 72 -18.23 -6.96 8.21
C VAL A 72 -18.11 -6.44 6.78
N ALA A 73 -16.98 -6.66 6.10
CA ALA A 73 -16.79 -6.27 4.70
C ALA A 73 -17.79 -6.97 3.76
N LEU A 74 -17.95 -8.30 3.89
CA LEU A 74 -18.93 -9.07 3.11
C LEU A 74 -20.37 -8.63 3.41
N THR A 75 -20.70 -8.40 4.69
CA THR A 75 -22.03 -7.91 5.09
C THR A 75 -22.30 -6.52 4.49
N CYS A 76 -21.31 -5.63 4.50
CA CYS A 76 -21.43 -4.29 3.91
C CYS A 76 -21.72 -4.39 2.41
N LYS A 77 -20.96 -5.21 1.68
CA LYS A 77 -21.15 -5.42 0.25
C LYS A 77 -22.51 -6.05 -0.09
N TYR A 78 -22.96 -7.00 0.73
CA TYR A 78 -24.31 -7.53 0.61
C TYR A 78 -25.38 -6.46 0.82
N THR A 79 -25.27 -5.64 1.88
CA THR A 79 -26.25 -4.57 2.15
C THR A 79 -26.27 -3.46 1.09
N GLN A 80 -25.16 -3.26 0.38
CA GLN A 80 -25.04 -2.30 -0.73
C GLN A 80 -25.55 -2.88 -2.06
N ASN A 81 -25.95 -4.16 -2.10
CA ASN A 81 -26.25 -4.92 -3.33
C ASN A 81 -25.06 -5.03 -4.31
N ASP A 82 -23.83 -4.90 -3.80
CA ASP A 82 -22.58 -5.04 -4.56
C ASP A 82 -22.06 -6.49 -4.58
N LEU A 83 -22.67 -7.38 -3.79
CA LEU A 83 -22.29 -8.80 -3.72
C LEU A 83 -23.20 -9.62 -4.63
N VAL A 84 -22.60 -10.24 -5.65
CA VAL A 84 -23.29 -11.14 -6.59
C VAL A 84 -22.72 -12.54 -6.43
N ILE A 85 -23.61 -13.52 -6.27
CA ILE A 85 -23.25 -14.94 -6.21
C ILE A 85 -23.53 -15.54 -7.58
N VAL A 86 -22.55 -16.27 -8.12
CA VAL A 86 -22.61 -16.92 -9.42
C VAL A 86 -22.24 -18.39 -9.24
N ASP A 87 -22.88 -19.28 -10.01
CA ASP A 87 -22.64 -20.73 -9.91
C ASP A 87 -21.31 -21.15 -10.55
N ASN A 88 -20.93 -20.53 -11.67
CA ASN A 88 -19.69 -20.80 -12.39
C ASN A 88 -19.17 -19.58 -13.17
N PHE A 89 -17.87 -19.58 -13.46
CA PHE A 89 -17.18 -18.52 -14.22
C PHE A 89 -16.96 -18.89 -15.70
N ASP A 90 -17.78 -19.78 -16.25
CA ASP A 90 -17.68 -20.20 -17.64
C ASP A 90 -18.24 -19.13 -18.58
N ILE A 91 -17.36 -18.45 -19.30
CA ILE A 91 -17.73 -17.46 -20.33
C ILE A 91 -17.64 -18.07 -21.75
N PRO A 92 -18.52 -17.66 -22.68
CA PRO A 92 -18.54 -18.20 -24.03
C PRO A 92 -17.25 -17.87 -24.81
N THR A 93 -16.73 -16.66 -24.64
CA THR A 93 -15.56 -16.13 -25.36
C THR A 93 -14.57 -15.48 -24.39
N ALA A 94 -13.29 -15.42 -24.76
CA ALA A 94 -12.23 -14.73 -24.02
C ALA A 94 -12.12 -13.23 -24.36
N ASP A 95 -13.10 -12.67 -25.09
CA ASP A 95 -13.08 -11.28 -25.52
C ASP A 95 -13.32 -10.36 -24.32
N PRO A 96 -12.47 -9.34 -24.08
CA PRO A 96 -12.63 -8.44 -22.94
C PRO A 96 -13.90 -7.59 -23.05
N ASP A 97 -14.29 -7.23 -24.27
CA ASP A 97 -15.49 -6.43 -24.55
C ASP A 97 -16.76 -7.15 -24.10
N PHE A 98 -16.80 -8.48 -24.20
CA PHE A 98 -17.92 -9.27 -23.71
C PHE A 98 -18.10 -9.12 -22.18
N LEU A 99 -17.00 -9.14 -21.43
CA LEU A 99 -17.04 -8.99 -19.97
C LEU A 99 -17.41 -7.56 -19.54
N SER A 100 -16.91 -6.54 -20.24
CA SER A 100 -17.24 -5.14 -19.93
C SER A 100 -18.71 -4.83 -20.25
N GLU A 101 -19.20 -5.23 -21.42
CA GLU A 101 -20.61 -5.08 -21.80
C GLU A 101 -21.53 -5.83 -20.82
N MET A 102 -21.16 -7.05 -20.42
CA MET A 102 -21.91 -7.79 -19.42
C MET A 102 -21.97 -7.04 -18.08
N ALA A 103 -20.85 -6.48 -17.62
CA ALA A 103 -20.80 -5.71 -16.39
C ALA A 103 -21.66 -4.44 -16.47
N ASP A 104 -21.67 -3.76 -17.62
CA ASP A 104 -22.47 -2.57 -17.86
C ASP A 104 -23.97 -2.88 -17.88
N VAL A 105 -24.38 -3.94 -18.59
CA VAL A 105 -25.78 -4.40 -18.66
C VAL A 105 -26.30 -4.80 -17.28
N ARG A 106 -25.44 -5.37 -16.44
CA ARG A 106 -25.77 -5.80 -15.08
C ARG A 106 -25.57 -4.71 -14.02
N PHE A 107 -25.08 -3.54 -14.41
CA PHE A 107 -24.78 -2.40 -13.53
C PHE A 107 -23.83 -2.77 -12.37
N TRP A 108 -22.84 -3.63 -12.61
CA TRP A 108 -21.87 -4.06 -11.60
C TRP A 108 -20.82 -3.00 -11.26
N GLY A 109 -20.74 -1.93 -12.06
CA GLY A 109 -19.80 -0.84 -11.85
C GLY A 109 -18.44 -1.08 -12.53
N HIS A 110 -17.49 -0.21 -12.23
CA HIS A 110 -16.23 -0.11 -13.00
C HIS A 110 -15.12 -1.04 -12.48
N SER A 111 -15.22 -1.50 -11.24
CA SER A 111 -14.21 -2.36 -10.61
C SER A 111 -14.87 -3.60 -10.04
N ILE A 112 -14.48 -4.77 -10.53
CA ILE A 112 -15.07 -6.05 -10.15
C ILE A 112 -13.97 -6.98 -9.65
N LEU A 113 -14.25 -7.66 -8.54
CA LEU A 113 -13.39 -8.71 -8.00
C LEU A 113 -14.12 -10.05 -8.13
N PHE A 114 -13.57 -10.92 -8.96
CA PHE A 114 -14.00 -12.31 -9.10
C PHE A 114 -13.24 -13.17 -8.10
N VAL A 115 -13.98 -13.94 -7.30
CA VAL A 115 -13.42 -14.84 -6.30
C VAL A 115 -13.94 -16.25 -6.53
N ASP A 116 -13.03 -17.21 -6.67
CA ASP A 116 -13.35 -18.64 -6.76
C ASP A 116 -12.65 -19.43 -5.65
N ASP A 117 -13.21 -20.56 -5.26
CA ASP A 117 -12.61 -21.46 -4.26
C ASP A 117 -11.40 -22.22 -4.82
N SER A 118 -11.39 -22.46 -6.13
CA SER A 118 -10.33 -23.21 -6.80
C SER A 118 -9.09 -22.35 -7.10
N ASP A 119 -7.90 -22.97 -7.10
CA ASP A 119 -6.65 -22.33 -7.55
C ASP A 119 -6.61 -22.20 -9.09
N VAL A 120 -7.41 -23.02 -9.79
CA VAL A 120 -7.37 -23.18 -11.24
C VAL A 120 -8.59 -22.50 -11.86
N MET A 121 -8.41 -21.26 -12.26
CA MET A 121 -9.45 -20.49 -12.94
C MET A 121 -9.63 -21.00 -14.39
N PRO A 122 -10.85 -20.93 -14.94
CA PRO A 122 -11.07 -21.17 -16.37
C PRO A 122 -10.20 -20.26 -17.25
N GLU A 123 -9.62 -20.80 -18.33
CA GLU A 123 -8.66 -20.08 -19.18
C GLU A 123 -9.27 -18.79 -19.76
N LYS A 124 -10.50 -18.89 -20.30
CA LYS A 124 -11.16 -17.77 -20.97
C LYS A 124 -11.36 -16.54 -20.07
N ILE A 125 -11.83 -16.75 -18.83
CA ILE A 125 -12.06 -15.62 -17.91
C ILE A 125 -10.72 -15.02 -17.47
N SER A 126 -9.69 -15.85 -17.29
CA SER A 126 -8.35 -15.36 -16.95
C SER A 126 -7.76 -14.45 -18.03
N GLU A 127 -7.91 -14.84 -19.30
CA GLU A 127 -7.43 -14.05 -20.43
C GLU A 127 -8.20 -12.74 -20.57
N ALA A 128 -9.53 -12.80 -20.47
CA ALA A 128 -10.37 -11.61 -20.60
C ALA A 128 -10.13 -10.60 -19.47
N VAL A 129 -10.06 -11.06 -18.22
CA VAL A 129 -9.84 -10.19 -17.05
C VAL A 129 -8.46 -9.54 -17.06
N HIS A 130 -7.41 -10.26 -17.48
CA HIS A 130 -6.06 -9.71 -17.54
C HIS A 130 -5.93 -8.50 -18.50
N GLN A 131 -6.82 -8.40 -19.49
CA GLN A 131 -6.82 -7.30 -20.46
C GLN A 131 -7.58 -6.05 -19.95
N ILE A 132 -8.43 -6.20 -18.93
CA ILE A 132 -9.31 -5.12 -18.45
C ILE A 132 -8.74 -4.51 -17.16
N CYS A 133 -8.48 -3.21 -17.18
CA CYS A 133 -8.11 -2.47 -15.97
C CYS A 133 -9.34 -2.32 -15.06
N GLY A 134 -9.27 -2.85 -13.83
CA GLY A 134 -10.32 -2.75 -12.82
C GLY A 134 -11.00 -4.09 -12.51
N PHE A 135 -10.83 -5.10 -13.38
CA PHE A 135 -11.33 -6.45 -13.13
C PHE A 135 -10.17 -7.26 -12.56
N ASN A 136 -10.42 -8.01 -11.49
CA ASN A 136 -9.40 -8.83 -10.85
C ASN A 136 -9.95 -10.22 -10.56
N LEU A 137 -9.13 -11.25 -10.77
CA LEU A 137 -9.42 -12.63 -10.41
C LEU A 137 -8.56 -13.05 -9.22
N MET A 138 -9.18 -13.68 -8.22
CA MET A 138 -8.47 -14.19 -7.05
C MET A 138 -9.06 -15.51 -6.57
N PRO A 139 -8.23 -16.36 -5.97
CA PRO A 139 -8.72 -17.50 -5.22
C PRO A 139 -9.17 -17.08 -3.80
N ALA A 140 -10.07 -17.85 -3.19
CA ALA A 140 -10.72 -17.54 -1.92
C ALA A 140 -9.74 -17.40 -0.73
N TYR A 141 -8.62 -18.13 -0.73
CA TYR A 141 -7.59 -17.96 0.31
C TYR A 141 -6.83 -16.62 0.20
N GLY A 142 -6.93 -15.91 -0.93
CA GLY A 142 -6.34 -14.59 -1.17
C GLY A 142 -7.14 -13.41 -0.61
N GLU A 143 -8.38 -13.63 -0.19
CA GLU A 143 -9.33 -12.57 0.24
C GLU A 143 -8.79 -11.67 1.35
N TYR A 144 -7.98 -12.23 2.26
CA TYR A 144 -7.43 -11.51 3.40
C TYR A 144 -6.57 -10.31 3.02
N LEU A 145 -5.97 -10.32 1.83
CA LEU A 145 -5.07 -9.25 1.44
C LEU A 145 -5.85 -8.09 0.83
N TYR A 146 -6.79 -8.32 -0.10
CA TYR A 146 -7.34 -7.26 -0.95
C TYR A 146 -8.47 -6.45 -0.33
N LEU A 147 -9.37 -7.05 0.45
CA LEU A 147 -10.44 -6.31 1.13
C LEU A 147 -9.90 -5.29 2.15
N LEU A 148 -8.67 -5.47 2.62
CA LEU A 148 -7.97 -4.53 3.50
C LEU A 148 -7.27 -3.38 2.76
N ASN A 149 -7.08 -3.42 1.43
CA ASN A 149 -6.44 -2.32 0.68
C ASN A 149 -7.30 -1.71 -0.44
N GLY A 150 -8.43 -2.31 -0.81
CA GLY A 150 -9.33 -1.76 -1.83
C GLY A 150 -10.21 -0.60 -1.34
N LEU A 151 -9.88 0.03 -0.20
CA LEU A 151 -10.57 1.19 0.35
C LEU A 151 -9.74 2.49 0.23
N HIS A 152 -8.73 2.51 -0.63
CA HIS A 152 -7.96 3.70 -0.98
C HIS A 152 -7.90 3.91 -2.49
#